data_AF-A0A418ZQ42-F1
#
_entry.id   AF-A0A418ZQ42-F1
#
_cell.length_a   1.000
_cell.length_b   1.000
_cell.length_c   1.000
_cell.angle_alpha   90.00
_cell.angle_beta   90.00
_cell.angle_gamma   90.00
#
_symmetry.space_group_name_H-M   'P 1'
#
loop_
_entity.id
_entity.type
_entity.pdbx_description
1 polymer ?
#
loop_
_entity_poly.entity_id
_entity_poly.type
_entity_poly.pdbx_seq_one_letter_code
_entity_poly.pdbx_strand_id
1 'polypeptide(L)'
;MYWRIWASSSFLRHYDEAQILLKSQPQICAMGADGGHLEAAGAIGDALCHFIDAEGKVVDHPVNRRVLAIHPDDLRSAKTLVLASGGWQKHAVIRAGLIRLQPQVLIVDEHVAERLIAGR
;
A
#
# COMPACT_ATOMS: atom_id res chain seq x y z
N MET A 1 -11.79 -5.90 -23.74
CA MET A 1 -10.87 -5.77 -22.58
C MET A 1 -11.68 -6.14 -21.34
N TYR A 2 -11.58 -7.39 -20.91
CA TYR A 2 -12.58 -8.08 -20.10
C TYR A 2 -12.12 -8.19 -18.64
N TRP A 3 -12.65 -7.35 -17.76
CA TRP A 3 -12.42 -7.46 -16.32
C TRP A 3 -13.30 -8.58 -15.76
N ARG A 4 -12.71 -9.74 -15.45
CA ARG A 4 -13.38 -10.82 -14.70
C ARG A 4 -13.26 -10.53 -13.22
N ILE A 5 -14.33 -10.01 -12.63
CA ILE A 5 -14.56 -10.03 -11.19
C ILE A 5 -14.81 -11.50 -10.82
N TRP A 6 -13.84 -12.16 -10.18
CA TRP A 6 -13.98 -13.53 -9.70
C TRP A 6 -14.44 -13.48 -8.24
N ALA A 7 -15.76 -13.45 -8.03
CA ALA A 7 -16.36 -13.68 -6.72
C ALA A 7 -16.81 -15.15 -6.64
N SER A 8 -15.91 -16.06 -6.23
CA SER A 8 -16.31 -17.41 -5.84
C SER A 8 -16.46 -17.46 -4.32
N SER A 9 -17.65 -17.89 -3.88
CA SER A 9 -18.13 -17.90 -2.50
C SER A 9 -17.38 -18.88 -1.57
N SER A 10 -16.42 -19.64 -2.09
CA SER A 10 -15.51 -20.49 -1.31
C SER A 10 -14.24 -19.76 -0.87
N PHE A 11 -13.88 -18.65 -1.52
CA PHE A 11 -12.68 -17.85 -1.24
C PHE A 11 -12.88 -16.83 -0.11
N LEU A 12 -14.15 -16.51 0.20
CA LEU A 12 -14.53 -15.48 1.19
C LEU A 12 -14.40 -15.93 2.66
N ARG A 13 -14.42 -17.23 2.96
CA ARG A 13 -14.28 -17.71 4.35
C ARG A 13 -12.86 -17.60 4.90
N HIS A 14 -11.83 -17.56 4.05
CA HIS A 14 -10.46 -17.26 4.44
C HIS A 14 -10.16 -15.75 4.46
N TYR A 15 -11.10 -14.92 3.97
CA TYR A 15 -10.91 -13.48 3.90
C TYR A 15 -11.07 -12.80 5.26
N ASP A 16 -11.77 -13.42 6.20
CA ASP A 16 -11.94 -12.88 7.56
C ASP A 16 -10.58 -12.87 8.30
N GLU A 17 -9.80 -13.96 8.16
CA GLU A 17 -8.41 -14.00 8.65
C GLU A 17 -7.49 -13.11 7.81
N ALA A 18 -7.67 -13.05 6.49
CA ALA A 18 -6.87 -12.17 5.64
C ALA A 18 -7.13 -10.69 5.91
N GLN A 19 -8.35 -10.28 6.30
CA GLN A 19 -8.65 -8.92 6.75
C GLN A 19 -8.01 -8.62 8.10
N ILE A 20 -7.98 -9.58 9.02
CA ILE A 20 -7.26 -9.44 10.30
C ILE A 20 -5.75 -9.30 10.03
N LEU A 21 -5.20 -10.07 9.09
CA LEU A 21 -3.79 -10.01 8.68
C LEU A 21 -3.46 -8.74 7.88
N LEU A 22 -4.35 -8.26 7.00
CA LEU A 22 -4.19 -6.98 6.30
C LEU A 22 -4.30 -5.78 7.26
N LYS A 23 -5.13 -5.89 8.30
CA LYS A 23 -5.29 -4.86 9.33
C LYS A 23 -4.12 -4.90 10.33
N SER A 24 -3.56 -6.07 10.63
CA SER A 24 -2.45 -6.23 11.57
C SER A 24 -1.07 -6.00 10.95
N GLN A 25 -0.91 -6.29 9.65
CA GLN A 25 0.33 -6.13 8.88
C GLN A 25 0.00 -5.55 7.49
N PRO A 26 -0.47 -4.29 7.40
CA PRO A 26 -0.68 -3.69 6.10
C PRO A 26 0.65 -3.61 5.36
N GLN A 27 0.68 -4.00 4.07
CA GLN A 27 1.82 -3.69 3.20
C GLN A 27 2.05 -2.17 3.10
N ILE A 28 0.99 -1.38 3.35
CA ILE A 28 0.98 0.07 3.34
C ILE A 28 0.19 0.61 4.55
N CYS A 29 0.82 1.47 5.36
CA CYS A 29 0.13 2.24 6.40
C CYS A 29 0.09 3.73 6.04
N ALA A 30 -1.02 4.38 6.39
CA ALA A 30 -1.05 5.83 6.44
C ALA A 30 -0.25 6.29 7.66
N MET A 31 0.27 7.52 7.60
CA MET A 31 0.99 8.05 8.74
C MET A 31 0.09 8.19 9.97
N GLY A 32 0.61 7.77 11.12
CA GLY A 32 0.00 7.97 12.43
C GLY A 32 0.52 9.25 13.10
N ALA A 33 -0.21 9.72 14.13
CA ALA A 33 0.02 11.01 14.81
C ALA A 33 1.39 11.19 15.48
N ASP A 34 2.19 10.13 15.64
CA ASP A 34 3.51 10.16 16.27
C ASP A 34 4.66 10.45 15.26
N GLY A 35 4.33 10.77 14.01
CA GLY A 35 5.25 10.85 12.88
C GLY A 35 5.90 12.22 12.60
N GLY A 36 5.82 13.21 13.49
CA GLY A 36 6.13 14.62 13.15
C GLY A 36 7.48 14.89 12.46
N HIS A 37 8.56 14.16 12.78
CA HIS A 37 9.85 14.31 12.09
C HIS A 37 9.91 13.60 10.72
N LEU A 38 9.05 12.62 10.48
CA LEU A 38 8.86 11.95 9.18
C LEU A 38 7.95 12.80 8.29
N GLU A 39 6.90 13.41 8.84
CA GLU A 39 6.07 14.41 8.13
C GLU A 39 6.92 15.59 7.67
N ALA A 40 7.78 16.12 8.56
CA ALA A 40 8.71 17.19 8.22
C ALA A 40 9.71 16.79 7.12
N ALA A 41 10.02 15.49 7.01
CA ALA A 41 10.85 14.94 5.94
C ALA A 41 10.06 14.63 4.64
N GLY A 42 8.75 14.91 4.61
CA GLY A 42 7.88 14.73 3.44
C GLY A 42 7.23 13.35 3.32
N ALA A 43 7.32 12.50 4.34
CA ALA A 43 6.62 11.23 4.32
C ALA A 43 5.09 11.44 4.38
N ILE A 44 4.33 10.51 3.79
CA ILE A 44 2.86 10.47 3.89
C ILE A 44 2.33 9.13 4.44
N GLY A 45 3.24 8.18 4.65
CA GLY A 45 2.98 6.82 5.10
C GLY A 45 4.17 5.93 4.77
N ASP A 46 3.98 4.61 4.85
CA ASP A 46 5.02 3.63 4.53
C ASP A 46 4.54 2.55 3.57
N ALA A 47 5.49 1.94 2.86
CA ALA A 47 5.32 0.67 2.19
C ALA A 47 6.41 -0.29 2.68
N LEU A 48 6.04 -1.44 3.24
CA LEU A 48 6.96 -2.41 3.85
C LEU A 48 7.87 -1.78 4.92
N CYS A 49 7.31 -0.92 5.77
CA CYS A 49 8.06 -0.16 6.78
C CYS A 49 9.03 0.89 6.21
N HIS A 50 9.11 1.08 4.88
CA HIS A 50 9.84 2.18 4.27
C HIS A 50 8.93 3.37 4.09
N PHE A 51 9.21 4.48 4.77
CA PHE A 51 8.46 5.71 4.64
C PHE A 51 8.62 6.30 3.25
N ILE A 52 7.50 6.64 2.61
CA ILE A 52 7.44 7.17 1.25
C ILE A 52 6.73 8.53 1.19
N ASP A 53 7.12 9.33 0.20
CA ASP A 53 6.46 10.60 -0.16
C ASP A 53 5.27 10.39 -1.11
N ALA A 54 4.61 11.49 -1.51
CA ALA A 54 3.44 11.47 -2.39
C ALA A 54 3.74 10.98 -3.81
N GLU A 55 5.01 11.07 -4.24
CA GLU A 55 5.53 10.56 -5.50
C GLU A 55 5.93 9.08 -5.40
N GLY A 56 5.81 8.48 -4.22
CA GLY A 56 6.18 7.09 -3.94
C GLY A 56 7.68 6.87 -3.75
N LYS A 57 8.49 7.92 -3.64
CA LYS A 57 9.92 7.76 -3.35
C LYS A 57 10.12 7.46 -1.88
N VAL A 58 11.10 6.62 -1.58
CA VAL A 58 11.53 6.37 -0.20
C VAL A 58 12.18 7.65 0.31
N VAL A 59 11.67 8.18 1.42
CA VAL A 59 12.18 9.41 2.04
C VAL A 59 13.60 9.15 2.57
N ASP A 60 14.54 10.08 2.31
CA ASP A 60 15.89 9.99 2.86
C ASP A 60 15.89 10.35 4.35
N HIS A 61 15.68 9.34 5.19
CA HIS A 61 15.61 9.50 6.64
C HIS A 61 16.35 8.34 7.34
N PRO A 62 17.07 8.59 8.47
CA PRO A 62 17.80 7.53 9.19
C PRO A 62 16.95 6.32 9.60
N VAL A 63 15.64 6.50 9.79
CA VAL A 63 14.70 5.40 10.08
C VAL A 63 14.65 4.38 8.94
N ASN A 64 14.57 4.84 7.68
CA ASN A 64 14.52 3.95 6.52
C ASN A 64 15.81 3.13 6.34
N ARG A 65 16.95 3.61 6.87
CA ARG A 65 18.25 2.89 6.84
C ARG A 65 18.33 1.75 7.87
N ARG A 66 17.36 1.65 8.77
CA ARG A 66 17.29 0.63 9.84
C ARG A 66 16.18 -0.39 9.61
N VAL A 67 15.45 -0.27 8.51
CA VAL A 67 14.39 -1.21 8.13
C VAL A 67 15.03 -2.53 7.72
N LEU A 68 14.53 -3.63 8.29
CA LEU A 68 14.96 -5.00 7.96
C LEU A 68 14.09 -5.66 6.89
N ALA A 69 12.94 -5.05 6.56
CA ALA A 69 12.06 -5.53 5.52
C ALA A 69 12.73 -5.42 4.14
N ILE A 70 12.19 -6.16 3.17
CA ILE A 70 12.64 -6.08 1.78
C ILE A 70 12.44 -4.67 1.22
N HIS A 71 13.44 -4.16 0.50
CA HIS A 71 13.33 -2.83 -0.09
C HIS A 71 12.23 -2.80 -1.17
N PRO A 72 11.39 -1.74 -1.24
CA PRO A 72 10.31 -1.66 -2.21
C PRO A 72 10.74 -1.77 -3.68
N ASP A 73 12.01 -1.43 -4.02
CA ASP A 73 12.55 -1.66 -5.37
C ASP A 73 12.68 -3.13 -5.73
N ASP A 74 13.03 -3.97 -4.76
CA ASP A 74 13.34 -5.37 -4.98
C ASP A 74 12.06 -6.19 -5.21
N LEU A 75 10.91 -5.70 -4.75
CA LEU A 75 9.62 -6.34 -5.04
C LEU A 75 9.20 -6.24 -6.52
N ARG A 76 9.73 -5.28 -7.29
CA ARG A 76 9.34 -5.14 -8.70
C ARG A 76 9.77 -6.31 -9.58
N SER A 77 10.79 -7.07 -9.16
CA SER A 77 11.20 -8.27 -9.89
C SER A 77 10.33 -9.50 -9.56
N ALA A 78 9.40 -9.40 -8.61
CA ALA A 78 8.49 -10.50 -8.32
C ALA A 78 7.63 -10.82 -9.55
N LYS A 79 7.48 -12.11 -9.84
CA LYS A 79 6.66 -12.59 -10.98
C LYS A 79 5.21 -12.11 -10.89
N THR A 80 4.68 -12.06 -9.67
CA THR A 80 3.35 -11.57 -9.36
C THR A 80 3.39 -10.79 -8.06
N LEU A 81 3.11 -9.49 -8.15
CA LEU A 81 2.98 -8.58 -7.02
C LEU A 81 1.52 -8.15 -6.88
N VAL A 82 0.95 -8.45 -5.71
CA VAL A 82 -0.39 -8.04 -5.31
C VAL A 82 -0.26 -6.97 -4.24
N LEU A 83 -0.83 -5.80 -4.49
CA LEU A 83 -0.99 -4.75 -3.49
C LEU A 83 -2.40 -4.81 -2.93
N ALA A 84 -2.52 -5.04 -1.62
CA ALA A 84 -3.80 -5.09 -0.94
C ALA A 84 -3.82 -4.07 0.21
N SER A 85 -4.71 -3.08 0.14
CA SER A 85 -4.86 -2.04 1.16
C SER A 85 -6.21 -1.35 1.06
N GLY A 86 -6.73 -0.81 2.17
CA GLY A 86 -8.02 -0.13 2.19
C GLY A 86 -8.12 0.90 3.32
N GLY A 87 -9.13 1.75 3.24
CA GLY A 87 -9.40 2.89 4.11
C GLY A 87 -9.18 4.21 3.37
N TRP A 88 -10.17 5.10 3.45
CA TRP A 88 -10.13 6.40 2.79
C TRP A 88 -8.90 7.23 3.19
N GLN A 89 -8.47 7.13 4.45
CA GLN A 89 -7.30 7.82 5.00
C GLN A 89 -5.98 7.34 4.37
N LYS A 90 -5.99 6.15 3.73
CA LYS A 90 -4.82 5.58 3.06
C LYS A 90 -4.76 5.92 1.58
N HIS A 91 -5.73 6.65 1.02
CA HIS A 91 -5.81 6.92 -0.42
C HIS A 91 -4.49 7.48 -0.99
N ALA A 92 -3.90 8.49 -0.34
CA ALA A 92 -2.66 9.12 -0.79
C ALA A 92 -1.48 8.13 -0.80
N VAL A 93 -1.28 7.38 0.27
CA VAL A 93 -0.18 6.42 0.38
C VAL A 93 -0.40 5.19 -0.52
N ILE A 94 -1.65 4.76 -0.75
CA ILE A 94 -1.98 3.71 -1.71
C ILE A 94 -1.61 4.15 -3.13
N ARG A 95 -1.92 5.40 -3.50
CA ARG A 95 -1.52 5.98 -4.79
C ARG A 95 0.00 6.04 -4.93
N ALA A 96 0.70 6.49 -3.90
CA ALA A 96 2.17 6.50 -3.89
C ALA A 96 2.76 5.09 -4.03
N GLY A 97 2.18 4.11 -3.32
CA GLY A 97 2.53 2.70 -3.45
C GLY A 97 2.32 2.15 -4.86
N LEU A 98 1.23 2.52 -5.53
CA LEU A 98 0.97 2.14 -6.93
C LEU A 98 2.05 2.66 -7.88
N ILE A 99 2.45 3.93 -7.74
CA ILE A 99 3.52 4.55 -8.54
C ILE A 99 4.83 3.80 -8.32
N ARG A 100 5.13 3.45 -7.07
CA ARG A 100 6.43 2.90 -6.67
C ARG A 100 6.61 1.42 -6.95
N LEU A 101 5.61 0.63 -6.61
CA LEU A 101 5.64 -0.84 -6.63
C LEU A 101 5.17 -1.40 -7.97
N GLN A 102 4.33 -0.67 -8.72
CA GLN A 102 3.74 -1.11 -9.99
C GLN A 102 3.17 -2.54 -9.91
N PRO A 103 2.29 -2.83 -8.94
CA PRO A 103 1.74 -4.16 -8.73
C PRO A 103 0.87 -4.58 -9.92
N GLN A 104 0.83 -5.89 -10.21
CA GLN A 104 0.00 -6.43 -11.29
C GLN A 104 -1.46 -6.58 -10.86
N VAL A 105 -1.69 -6.72 -9.55
CA VAL A 105 -3.02 -6.85 -8.97
C VAL A 105 -3.16 -5.82 -7.84
N LEU A 106 -4.25 -5.07 -7.87
CA LEU A 106 -4.64 -4.14 -6.82
C LEU A 106 -5.94 -4.62 -6.18
N ILE A 107 -5.95 -4.73 -4.85
CA ILE A 107 -7.13 -5.02 -4.04
C ILE A 107 -7.33 -3.84 -3.09
N VAL A 108 -8.45 -3.13 -3.26
CA VAL A 108 -8.86 -1.98 -2.44
C VAL A 108 -10.36 -2.01 -2.19
N ASP A 109 -10.83 -1.26 -1.19
CA ASP A 109 -12.26 -1.02 -1.01
C ASP A 109 -12.83 -0.04 -2.05
N GLU A 110 -14.16 0.01 -2.13
CA GLU A 110 -14.93 0.84 -3.06
C GLU A 110 -14.56 2.33 -2.98
N HIS A 111 -14.45 2.88 -1.77
CA HIS A 111 -14.17 4.32 -1.59
C HIS A 111 -12.78 4.73 -2.06
N VAL A 112 -11.78 3.86 -1.90
CA VAL A 112 -10.44 4.08 -2.44
C VAL A 112 -10.44 3.88 -3.96
N ALA A 113 -11.14 2.86 -4.47
CA ALA A 113 -11.25 2.58 -5.90
C ALA A 113 -11.87 3.76 -6.67
N GLU A 114 -13.00 4.29 -6.21
CA GLU A 114 -13.69 5.42 -6.83
C GLU A 114 -12.77 6.64 -6.98
N ARG A 115 -12.02 6.98 -5.91
CA ARG A 115 -11.09 8.11 -5.91
C ARG A 115 -9.90 7.90 -6.83
N LEU A 116 -9.34 6.69 -6.86
CA LEU A 116 -8.23 6.35 -7.76
C LEU A 116 -8.63 6.47 -9.23
N ILE A 117 -9.89 6.17 -9.57
CA ILE A 117 -10.42 6.31 -10.92
C ILE A 117 -10.75 7.77 -11.25
N ALA A 118 -11.31 8.52 -10.29
CA ALA A 118 -11.69 9.92 -10.50
C ALA A 118 -10.48 10.88 -10.66
N GLY A 119 -9.33 10.55 -10.08
CA GLY A 119 -8.09 11.35 -10.13
C GLY A 119 -7.16 11.02 -11.31
N ARG A 120 -7.68 10.47 -12.41
CA ARG A 120 -6.93 10.18 -13.64
C ARG A 120 -6.79 11.38 -14.56
#